data_AF-A0A7S1QBL0-F1
#
_entry.id   AF-A0A7S1QBL0-F1
#
_cell.length_a   1.000
_cell.length_b   1.000
_cell.length_c   1.000
_cell.angle_alpha   90.00
_cell.angle_beta   90.00
_cell.angle_gamma   90.00
#
_symmetry.space_group_name_H-M   'P 1'
#
loop_
_entity.id
_entity.type
_entity.pdbx_description
1 polymer ?
#
loop_
_entity_poly.entity_id
_entity_poly.type
_entity_poly.pdbx_seq_one_letter_code
_entity_poly.pdbx_strand_id
1 'polypeptide(L)'
;HLVSPQSKGLFHRAILNSPSADYWSRLTNKVRTNFIVKRAGCAGLMKGTEMLKCLKRVSAHKLLDSEWKGAALNRQIGSEEWTEEVMRLQQFERSIELRDDMPTFLGWHAVPDGHIVPQEPQLLIKEGKWNKMPVVITMSKNESMGMMPIRDTAVFEEVLAPLFDDYHRAKAHYAKTLEASGTEPATKKSLLHSIVTDKVWTCYIRSLATDMAATGGDVHVGMFAHATKYDPIGGKINKECEHGAVCMGSELAFAFPQGRGKGIPSQPSFIAELEFANRYSAEFVKFASGSPPVWERFNVRTKPITFYDKKGPFVVNNYRKEQCNVLDNSMGEVLPDVHKNKMFTSPRAPLRATTTDQPQMSLKKKKTAVKKH
;
A
#
# COMPACT_ATOMS: atom_id res chain seq x y z
N HIS A 1 -3.06 -10.12 -13.23
CA HIS A 1 -2.91 -11.44 -13.88
C HIS A 1 -3.41 -12.61 -13.04
N LEU A 2 -3.00 -12.75 -11.77
CA LEU A 2 -3.45 -13.87 -10.91
C LEU A 2 -4.98 -14.00 -10.83
N VAL A 3 -5.72 -12.89 -10.85
CA VAL A 3 -7.18 -12.89 -10.73
C VAL A 3 -7.93 -12.72 -12.05
N SER A 4 -7.21 -12.58 -13.17
CA SER A 4 -7.81 -12.35 -14.48
C SER A 4 -8.11 -13.68 -15.16
N PRO A 5 -9.38 -13.97 -15.53
CA PRO A 5 -9.70 -15.18 -16.29
C PRO A 5 -8.95 -15.27 -17.62
N GLN A 6 -8.76 -14.12 -18.28
CA GLN A 6 -8.06 -14.03 -19.57
C GLN A 6 -6.55 -14.28 -19.48
N SER A 7 -5.97 -14.20 -18.28
CA SER A 7 -4.55 -14.54 -18.07
C SER A 7 -4.33 -16.01 -17.70
N LYS A 8 -5.41 -16.80 -17.52
CA LYS A 8 -5.30 -18.20 -17.11
C LYS A 8 -4.55 -19.00 -18.17
N GLY A 9 -3.53 -19.75 -17.75
CA GLY A 9 -2.70 -20.57 -18.64
C GLY A 9 -1.58 -19.83 -19.36
N LEU A 10 -1.48 -18.50 -19.26
CA LEU A 10 -0.40 -17.72 -19.88
C LEU A 10 0.91 -17.73 -19.06
N PHE A 11 0.84 -18.16 -17.81
CA PHE A 11 1.96 -18.24 -16.89
C PHE A 11 1.68 -19.35 -15.87
N HIS A 12 2.74 -19.90 -15.29
CA HIS A 12 2.67 -21.08 -14.43
C HIS A 12 3.29 -20.87 -13.04
N ARG A 13 3.91 -19.70 -12.81
CA ARG A 13 4.45 -19.23 -11.53
C ARG A 13 4.39 -17.71 -11.47
N ALA A 14 4.32 -17.14 -10.28
CA ALA A 14 4.36 -15.70 -10.08
C ALA A 14 5.37 -15.29 -8.99
N ILE A 15 6.07 -14.20 -9.23
CA ILE A 15 6.90 -13.51 -8.23
C ILE A 15 6.30 -12.13 -8.03
N LEU A 16 5.97 -11.79 -6.78
CA LEU A 16 5.45 -10.48 -6.39
C LEU A 16 6.50 -9.83 -5.47
N ASN A 17 7.23 -8.83 -5.98
CA ASN A 17 8.19 -8.07 -5.16
C ASN A 17 7.50 -6.84 -4.56
N SER A 18 7.53 -6.75 -3.25
CA SER A 18 7.01 -5.65 -2.44
C SER A 18 5.58 -5.21 -2.82
N PRO A 19 4.62 -6.13 -3.03
CA PRO A 19 3.26 -5.71 -3.35
C PRO A 19 2.69 -4.94 -2.15
N SER A 20 2.22 -3.72 -2.39
CA SER A 20 1.56 -2.89 -1.39
C SER A 20 0.05 -3.09 -1.43
N ALA A 21 -0.62 -2.69 -0.36
CA ALA A 21 -2.05 -2.46 -0.34
C ALA A 21 -2.44 -1.43 -1.41
N ASP A 22 -2.88 -1.90 -2.58
CA ASP A 22 -3.31 -1.02 -3.67
C ASP A 22 -4.81 -0.68 -3.58
N TYR A 23 -5.18 0.44 -4.19
CA TYR A 23 -6.54 0.94 -4.26
C TYR A 23 -7.09 0.77 -5.68
N TRP A 24 -8.17 -0.01 -5.80
CA TRP A 24 -8.81 -0.33 -7.07
C TRP A 24 -10.13 0.42 -7.18
N SER A 25 -10.15 1.58 -7.85
CA SER A 25 -11.34 2.45 -7.84
C SER A 25 -11.66 3.14 -9.14
N ARG A 26 -12.84 2.81 -9.67
CA ARG A 26 -13.46 3.52 -10.79
C ARG A 26 -13.75 4.98 -10.44
N LEU A 27 -14.08 5.29 -9.18
CA LEU A 27 -14.44 6.63 -8.77
C LEU A 27 -13.22 7.56 -8.84
N THR A 28 -12.08 7.13 -8.31
CA THR A 28 -10.82 7.89 -8.38
C THR A 28 -10.42 8.15 -9.83
N ASN A 29 -10.47 7.14 -10.69
CA ASN A 29 -10.17 7.31 -12.11
C ASN A 29 -11.18 8.22 -12.82
N LYS A 30 -12.47 8.20 -12.45
CA LYS A 30 -13.49 9.10 -13.00
C LYS A 30 -13.19 10.56 -12.62
N VAL A 31 -12.89 10.80 -11.36
CA VAL A 31 -12.49 12.13 -10.86
C VAL A 31 -11.24 12.62 -11.59
N ARG A 32 -10.22 11.77 -11.70
CA ARG A 32 -8.97 12.07 -12.44
C ARG A 32 -9.24 12.36 -13.92
N THR A 33 -10.13 11.59 -14.54
CA THR A 33 -10.55 11.81 -15.94
C THR A 33 -11.13 13.20 -16.11
N ASN A 34 -12.04 13.64 -15.23
CA ASN A 34 -12.64 14.97 -15.29
C ASN A 34 -11.58 16.08 -15.20
N PHE A 35 -10.60 15.91 -14.32
CA PHE A 35 -9.50 16.86 -14.16
C PHE A 35 -8.64 16.99 -15.43
N ILE A 36 -8.24 15.86 -16.02
CA ILE A 36 -7.45 15.83 -17.26
C ILE A 36 -8.26 16.41 -18.42
N VAL A 37 -9.54 16.06 -18.53
CA VAL A 37 -10.45 16.59 -19.55
C VAL A 37 -10.53 18.11 -19.46
N LYS A 38 -10.64 18.68 -18.25
CA LYS A 38 -10.65 20.13 -18.05
C LYS A 38 -9.34 20.78 -18.51
N ARG A 39 -8.21 20.26 -18.06
CA ARG A 39 -6.88 20.81 -18.37
C ARG A 39 -6.44 20.65 -19.82
N ALA A 40 -6.83 19.56 -20.44
CA ALA A 40 -6.55 19.30 -21.84
C ALA A 40 -7.34 20.26 -22.76
N GLY A 41 -8.33 21.00 -22.22
CA GLY A 41 -9.23 21.88 -22.99
C GLY A 41 -10.44 21.15 -23.56
N CYS A 42 -10.81 20.00 -22.98
CA CYS A 42 -11.92 19.15 -23.42
C CYS A 42 -13.18 19.25 -22.52
N ALA A 43 -13.20 20.13 -21.51
CA ALA A 43 -14.29 20.24 -20.50
C ALA A 43 -15.69 20.55 -21.05
N GLY A 44 -15.82 21.13 -22.25
CA GLY A 44 -17.12 21.43 -22.86
C GLY A 44 -17.84 20.22 -23.48
N LEU A 45 -17.18 19.05 -23.53
CA LEU A 45 -17.67 17.87 -24.25
C LEU A 45 -18.24 16.84 -23.26
N MET A 46 -19.42 17.13 -22.72
CA MET A 46 -20.02 16.40 -21.59
C MET A 46 -20.48 14.96 -21.87
N LYS A 47 -20.16 14.33 -23.01
CA LYS A 47 -20.52 12.93 -23.31
C LYS A 47 -19.41 12.17 -24.02
N GLY A 48 -19.22 10.93 -23.55
CA GLY A 48 -17.99 10.13 -23.67
C GLY A 48 -17.33 10.07 -25.04
N THR A 49 -18.07 9.95 -26.14
CA THR A 49 -17.47 9.82 -27.47
C THR A 49 -16.79 11.10 -27.94
N GLU A 50 -17.38 12.27 -27.72
CA GLU A 50 -16.80 13.56 -28.12
C GLU A 50 -15.64 13.95 -27.22
N MET A 51 -15.77 13.72 -25.91
CA MET A 51 -14.67 13.85 -24.96
C MET A 51 -13.46 13.00 -25.39
N LEU A 52 -13.68 11.73 -25.72
CA LEU A 52 -12.62 10.82 -26.17
C LEU A 52 -12.02 11.25 -27.52
N LYS A 53 -12.82 11.73 -28.46
CA LYS A 53 -12.31 12.29 -29.72
C LYS A 53 -11.41 13.50 -29.48
N CYS A 54 -11.79 14.38 -28.54
CA CYS A 54 -10.94 15.51 -28.14
C CYS A 54 -9.63 15.03 -27.52
N LEU A 55 -9.69 14.17 -26.50
CA LEU A 55 -8.48 13.64 -25.84
C LEU A 55 -7.54 12.92 -26.82
N LYS A 56 -8.07 12.17 -27.79
CA LYS A 56 -7.27 11.51 -28.85
C LYS A 56 -6.53 12.48 -29.78
N ARG A 57 -6.96 13.75 -29.85
CA ARG A 57 -6.28 14.82 -30.62
C ARG A 57 -5.29 15.61 -29.78
N VAL A 58 -5.34 15.49 -28.45
CA VAL A 58 -4.37 16.11 -27.56
C VAL A 58 -3.07 15.34 -27.64
N SER A 59 -1.93 16.03 -27.75
CA SER A 59 -0.63 15.37 -27.78
C SER A 59 -0.36 14.60 -26.49
N ALA A 60 0.37 13.49 -26.57
CA ALA A 60 0.74 12.71 -25.39
C ALA A 60 1.48 13.55 -24.34
N HIS A 61 2.34 14.48 -24.77
CA HIS A 61 3.04 15.40 -23.88
C HIS A 61 2.07 16.31 -23.13
N LYS A 62 1.10 16.92 -23.82
CA LYS A 62 0.09 17.76 -23.18
C LYS A 62 -0.81 16.95 -22.23
N LEU A 63 -1.13 15.69 -22.53
CA LEU A 63 -1.87 14.82 -21.61
C LEU A 63 -1.05 14.53 -20.35
N LEU A 64 0.25 14.23 -20.49
CA LEU A 64 1.16 14.02 -19.37
C LEU A 64 1.27 15.27 -18.49
N ASP A 65 1.46 16.44 -19.11
CA ASP A 65 1.52 17.74 -18.40
C ASP A 65 0.19 18.09 -17.72
N SER A 66 -0.94 17.68 -18.32
CA SER A 66 -2.27 17.87 -17.73
C SER A 66 -2.50 16.98 -16.52
N GLU A 67 -1.96 15.76 -16.56
CA GLU A 67 -2.07 14.76 -15.51
C GLU A 67 -1.25 15.15 -14.27
N TRP A 68 0.01 15.56 -14.47
CA TRP A 68 0.96 15.79 -13.38
C TRP A 68 1.18 17.27 -13.14
N LYS A 69 0.59 17.81 -12.06
CA LYS A 69 1.18 18.99 -11.39
C LYS A 69 2.48 18.61 -10.62
N GLY A 70 2.77 17.32 -10.47
CA GLY A 70 3.80 16.74 -9.61
C GLY A 70 5.26 16.83 -10.08
N ALA A 71 5.62 17.75 -10.99
CA ALA A 71 7.04 18.00 -11.27
C ALA A 71 7.83 18.35 -9.99
N ALA A 72 7.17 18.93 -8.99
CA ALA A 72 7.71 19.18 -7.65
C ALA A 72 7.99 17.90 -6.86
N LEU A 73 7.07 16.92 -6.91
CA LEU A 73 7.16 15.70 -6.11
C LEU A 73 8.37 14.82 -6.50
N ASN A 74 8.71 14.75 -7.79
CA ASN A 74 9.86 13.98 -8.28
C ASN A 74 11.20 14.72 -8.16
N ARG A 75 11.21 16.05 -8.04
CA ARG A 75 12.46 16.83 -8.05
C ARG A 75 12.98 17.14 -6.65
N GLN A 76 12.14 17.10 -5.62
CA GLN A 76 12.54 17.48 -4.26
C GLN A 76 11.83 16.67 -3.17
N ILE A 77 11.97 15.34 -3.19
CA ILE A 77 11.33 14.49 -2.18
C ILE A 77 11.71 14.96 -0.75
N GLY A 78 10.68 15.26 0.06
CA GLY A 78 10.81 15.80 1.41
C GLY A 78 10.96 17.33 1.51
N SER A 79 10.84 18.11 0.43
CA SER A 79 10.68 19.57 0.53
C SER A 79 9.33 19.96 1.12
N GLU A 80 9.18 21.22 1.52
CA GLU A 80 7.90 21.79 1.94
C GLU A 80 6.84 21.67 0.82
N GLU A 81 7.22 21.97 -0.43
CA GLU A 81 6.36 21.79 -1.61
C GLU A 81 5.95 20.31 -1.81
N TRP A 82 6.87 19.36 -1.61
CA TRP A 82 6.53 17.93 -1.65
C TRP A 82 5.51 17.58 -0.56
N THR A 83 5.71 18.13 0.63
CA THR A 83 4.88 17.88 1.80
C THR A 83 3.47 18.46 1.62
N GLU A 84 3.34 19.69 1.13
CA GLU A 84 2.05 20.30 0.77
C GLU A 84 1.30 19.48 -0.28
N GLU A 85 2.00 18.98 -1.30
CA GLU A 85 1.40 18.15 -2.35
C GLU A 85 0.93 16.78 -1.81
N VAL A 86 1.68 16.17 -0.88
CA VAL A 86 1.24 14.96 -0.15
C VAL A 86 0.02 15.26 0.73
N MET A 87 -0.04 16.43 1.38
CA MET A 87 -1.22 16.83 2.16
C MET A 87 -2.45 17.08 1.29
N ARG A 88 -2.27 17.68 0.10
CA ARG A 88 -3.31 17.82 -0.92
C ARG A 88 -3.81 16.46 -1.40
N LEU A 89 -2.92 15.48 -1.61
CA LEU A 89 -3.34 14.10 -1.90
C LEU A 89 -4.26 13.55 -0.81
N GLN A 90 -3.87 13.67 0.45
CA GLN A 90 -4.67 13.08 1.52
C GLN A 90 -6.04 13.74 1.64
N GLN A 91 -6.10 15.05 1.43
CA GLN A 91 -7.36 15.76 1.34
C GLN A 91 -8.20 15.25 0.17
N PHE A 92 -7.60 14.96 -1.00
CA PHE A 92 -8.28 14.31 -2.13
C PHE A 92 -8.89 12.96 -1.76
N GLU A 93 -8.14 12.11 -1.06
CA GLU A 93 -8.62 10.79 -0.64
C GLU A 93 -9.79 10.88 0.36
N ARG A 94 -9.89 11.98 1.12
CA ARG A 94 -10.97 12.23 2.09
C ARG A 94 -12.16 12.96 1.50
N SER A 95 -11.97 13.85 0.54
CA SER A 95 -13.04 14.63 -0.07
C SER A 95 -13.48 14.01 -1.39
N ILE A 96 -14.59 13.27 -1.38
CA ILE A 96 -15.36 13.01 -2.60
C ILE A 96 -15.87 14.33 -3.22
N GLU A 97 -15.84 15.43 -2.46
CA GLU A 97 -16.02 16.79 -2.97
C GLU A 97 -14.80 17.23 -3.79
N LEU A 98 -14.90 16.93 -5.09
CA LEU A 98 -14.08 17.44 -6.18
C LEU A 98 -13.75 18.93 -6.02
N ARG A 99 -12.58 19.25 -5.47
CA ARG A 99 -11.98 20.57 -5.68
C ARG A 99 -11.25 20.58 -7.01
N ASP A 100 -11.47 21.64 -7.79
CA ASP A 100 -11.01 21.80 -9.17
C ASP A 100 -9.48 21.89 -9.35
N ASP A 101 -8.73 21.98 -8.26
CA ASP A 101 -7.30 22.30 -8.23
C ASP A 101 -6.38 21.15 -7.76
N MET A 102 -6.94 19.97 -7.45
CA MET A 102 -6.23 18.92 -6.71
C MET A 102 -5.48 17.91 -7.60
N PRO A 103 -4.16 17.72 -7.40
CA PRO A 103 -3.38 16.66 -8.04
C PRO A 103 -3.59 15.31 -7.34
N THR A 104 -3.52 14.23 -8.12
CA THR A 104 -3.72 12.85 -7.66
C THR A 104 -2.38 12.10 -7.70
N PHE A 105 -1.83 11.80 -6.53
CA PHE A 105 -0.49 11.20 -6.34
C PHE A 105 -0.36 9.76 -6.82
N LEU A 106 -1.42 8.96 -6.74
CA LEU A 106 -1.32 7.52 -7.03
C LEU A 106 -1.46 7.17 -8.53
N GLY A 107 -1.34 8.16 -9.42
CA GLY A 107 -1.45 7.90 -10.85
C GLY A 107 -2.83 7.40 -11.27
N TRP A 108 -2.88 6.76 -12.43
CA TRP A 108 -4.05 5.99 -12.86
C TRP A 108 -4.03 4.62 -12.18
N HIS A 109 -5.13 4.29 -11.50
CA HIS A 109 -5.27 2.99 -10.86
C HIS A 109 -5.80 1.95 -11.84
N ALA A 110 -5.46 0.69 -11.58
CA ALA A 110 -6.23 -0.39 -12.17
C ALA A 110 -7.66 -0.38 -11.59
N VAL A 111 -8.65 -0.76 -12.41
CA VAL A 111 -10.06 -0.77 -12.02
C VAL A 111 -10.67 -2.15 -12.24
N PRO A 112 -11.55 -2.62 -11.34
CA PRO A 112 -12.36 -3.79 -11.64
C PRO A 112 -13.29 -3.41 -12.79
N ASP A 113 -13.04 -3.92 -13.98
CA ASP A 113 -13.77 -3.57 -15.21
C ASP A 113 -14.93 -4.55 -15.48
N GLY A 114 -15.02 -5.64 -14.73
CA GLY A 114 -16.01 -6.71 -14.93
C GLY A 114 -15.61 -7.70 -16.03
N HIS A 115 -14.44 -7.51 -16.65
CA HIS A 115 -14.00 -8.29 -17.82
C HIS A 115 -12.54 -8.80 -17.67
N ILE A 116 -11.54 -7.91 -17.67
CA ILE A 116 -10.14 -8.28 -17.43
C ILE A 116 -9.94 -8.57 -15.94
N VAL A 117 -10.49 -7.71 -15.08
CA VAL A 117 -10.49 -7.83 -13.63
C VAL A 117 -11.94 -7.78 -13.16
N PRO A 118 -12.58 -8.95 -12.91
CA PRO A 118 -14.02 -9.01 -12.67
C PRO A 118 -14.51 -8.24 -11.44
N GLN A 119 -13.73 -8.23 -10.36
CA GLN A 119 -14.02 -7.54 -9.10
C GLN A 119 -12.68 -7.18 -8.41
N GLU A 120 -12.74 -6.63 -7.21
CA GLU A 120 -11.53 -6.33 -6.42
C GLU A 120 -10.66 -7.61 -6.26
N PRO A 121 -9.34 -7.55 -6.58
CA PRO A 121 -8.48 -8.73 -6.58
C PRO A 121 -8.38 -9.50 -5.26
N GLN A 122 -8.30 -8.85 -4.11
CA GLN A 122 -8.23 -9.54 -2.82
C GLN A 122 -9.52 -10.31 -2.52
N LEU A 123 -10.69 -9.78 -2.87
CA LEU A 123 -11.96 -10.50 -2.77
C LEU A 123 -11.94 -11.76 -3.65
N LEU A 124 -11.45 -11.66 -4.90
CA LEU A 124 -11.29 -12.84 -5.77
C LEU A 124 -10.37 -13.88 -5.15
N ILE A 125 -9.25 -13.45 -4.57
CA ILE A 125 -8.29 -14.34 -3.92
C ILE A 125 -8.90 -15.01 -2.71
N LYS A 126 -9.58 -14.26 -1.84
CA LYS A 126 -10.27 -14.74 -0.64
C LYS A 126 -11.40 -15.72 -0.95
N GLU A 127 -12.11 -15.51 -2.07
CA GLU A 127 -13.13 -16.44 -2.59
C GLU A 127 -12.54 -17.66 -3.31
N GLY A 128 -11.21 -17.72 -3.46
CA GLY A 128 -10.52 -18.79 -4.20
C GLY A 128 -10.69 -18.72 -5.73
N LYS A 129 -11.20 -17.59 -6.25
CA LYS A 129 -11.41 -17.29 -7.67
C LYS A 129 -10.17 -16.65 -8.31
N TRP A 130 -9.05 -17.34 -8.24
CA TRP A 130 -7.79 -16.90 -8.83
C TRP A 130 -7.04 -18.07 -9.47
N ASN A 131 -6.07 -17.75 -10.32
CA ASN A 131 -5.21 -18.71 -11.01
C ASN A 131 -4.20 -19.31 -10.02
N LYS A 132 -4.59 -20.41 -9.37
CA LYS A 132 -3.77 -21.10 -8.37
C LYS A 132 -2.53 -21.72 -9.02
N MET A 133 -1.38 -21.20 -8.65
CA MET A 133 -0.05 -21.64 -9.07
C MET A 133 0.96 -21.30 -7.98
N PRO A 134 2.20 -21.82 -8.04
CA PRO A 134 3.22 -21.41 -7.10
C PRO A 134 3.46 -19.90 -7.16
N VAL A 135 3.44 -19.25 -6.00
CA VAL A 135 3.69 -17.80 -5.86
C VAL A 135 4.76 -17.56 -4.80
N VAL A 136 5.78 -16.78 -5.16
CA VAL A 136 6.71 -16.18 -4.19
C VAL A 136 6.35 -14.72 -4.01
N ILE A 137 6.12 -14.30 -2.77
CA ILE A 137 5.92 -12.90 -2.40
C ILE A 137 7.12 -12.46 -1.58
N THR A 138 7.88 -11.48 -2.05
CA THR A 138 9.01 -10.91 -1.33
C THR A 138 8.70 -9.48 -0.91
N MET A 139 9.39 -8.98 0.11
CA MET A 139 9.36 -7.58 0.52
C MET A 139 10.69 -7.19 1.15
N SER A 140 10.99 -5.90 1.21
CA SER A 140 12.16 -5.34 1.89
C SER A 140 11.83 -5.02 3.36
N LYS A 141 12.79 -5.20 4.28
CA LYS A 141 12.54 -5.03 5.73
C LYS A 141 12.11 -3.61 6.13
N ASN A 142 12.52 -2.59 5.38
CA ASN A 142 12.26 -1.18 5.66
C ASN A 142 11.61 -0.46 4.46
N GLU A 143 10.54 -1.01 3.88
CA GLU A 143 9.88 -0.50 2.67
C GLU A 143 9.68 1.03 2.67
N SER A 144 9.02 1.56 3.71
CA SER A 144 8.67 2.98 3.77
C SER A 144 9.88 3.91 3.80
N MET A 145 11.07 3.44 4.22
CA MET A 145 12.29 4.25 4.22
C MET A 145 12.78 4.53 2.80
N GLY A 146 12.51 3.66 1.83
CA GLY A 146 12.86 3.93 0.43
C GLY A 146 11.91 4.92 -0.25
N MET A 147 10.62 4.91 0.14
CA MET A 147 9.57 5.66 -0.55
C MET A 147 9.26 7.03 0.07
N MET A 148 9.38 7.16 1.39
CA MET A 148 8.84 8.30 2.13
C MET A 148 9.94 8.94 2.97
N PRO A 149 10.81 9.79 2.42
CA PRO A 149 11.83 10.43 3.24
C PRO A 149 11.16 11.37 4.24
N ILE A 150 11.16 10.97 5.51
CA ILE A 150 10.61 11.77 6.61
C ILE A 150 11.67 12.79 7.01
N ARG A 151 11.49 14.05 6.59
CA ARG A 151 12.31 15.16 7.13
C ARG A 151 11.76 15.66 8.45
N ASP A 152 10.43 15.77 8.54
CA ASP A 152 9.72 16.17 9.75
C ASP A 152 8.76 15.07 10.20
N THR A 153 8.99 14.56 11.41
CA THR A 153 8.11 13.55 12.01
C THR A 153 6.74 14.09 12.39
N ALA A 154 6.59 15.38 12.70
CA ALA A 154 5.29 15.96 13.05
C ALA A 154 4.35 15.96 11.85
N VAL A 155 4.82 16.45 10.70
CA VAL A 155 4.01 16.44 9.48
C VAL A 155 3.67 15.01 9.04
N PHE A 156 4.62 14.08 9.16
CA PHE A 156 4.33 12.68 8.86
C PHE A 156 3.28 12.07 9.80
N GLU A 157 3.25 12.47 11.07
CA GLU A 157 2.18 12.06 11.99
C GLU A 157 0.82 12.65 11.60
N GLU A 158 0.76 13.90 11.15
CA GLU A 158 -0.48 14.51 10.63
C GLU A 158 -1.00 13.78 9.40
N VAL A 159 -0.09 13.30 8.55
CA VAL A 159 -0.39 12.46 7.39
C VAL A 159 -0.96 11.12 7.84
N LEU A 160 -0.30 10.45 8.78
CA LEU A 160 -0.72 9.11 9.20
C LEU A 160 -1.98 9.09 10.04
N ALA A 161 -2.15 10.06 10.95
CA ALA A 161 -3.16 9.99 12.00
C ALA A 161 -4.57 9.66 11.50
N PRO A 162 -5.04 10.23 10.37
CA PRO A 162 -6.41 10.00 9.94
C PRO A 162 -6.64 8.67 9.22
N LEU A 163 -5.58 7.87 9.01
CA LEU A 163 -5.72 6.48 8.58
C LEU A 163 -6.19 5.57 9.74
N PHE A 164 -6.17 6.08 10.97
CA PHE A 164 -6.50 5.34 12.19
C PHE A 164 -7.76 5.93 12.86
N ASP A 165 -8.52 5.07 13.55
CA ASP A 165 -9.64 5.51 14.41
C ASP A 165 -9.13 6.31 15.62
N ASP A 166 -8.05 5.83 16.24
CA ASP A 166 -7.33 6.49 17.33
C ASP A 166 -5.83 6.28 17.12
N TYR A 167 -5.23 7.21 16.38
CA TYR A 167 -3.81 7.15 16.01
C TYR A 167 -2.88 7.07 17.21
N HIS A 168 -3.11 7.89 18.24
CA HIS A 168 -2.21 7.97 19.38
C HIS A 168 -2.21 6.67 20.19
N ARG A 169 -3.39 6.08 20.42
CA ARG A 169 -3.52 4.78 21.07
C ARG A 169 -2.91 3.67 20.22
N ALA A 170 -3.19 3.65 18.92
CA ALA A 170 -2.64 2.67 17.99
C ALA A 170 -1.10 2.70 17.99
N LYS A 171 -0.51 3.91 17.87
CA LYS A 171 0.94 4.13 17.90
C LYS A 171 1.55 3.67 19.22
N ALA A 172 0.95 4.04 20.35
CA ALA A 172 1.45 3.66 21.68
C ALA A 172 1.39 2.14 21.89
N HIS A 173 0.31 1.49 21.47
CA HIS A 173 0.18 0.04 21.56
C HIS A 173 1.16 -0.67 20.62
N TYR A 174 1.29 -0.20 19.39
CA TYR A 174 2.25 -0.73 18.43
C TYR A 174 3.69 -0.66 18.96
N ALA A 175 4.10 0.47 19.54
CA ALA A 175 5.42 0.62 20.15
C ALA A 175 5.67 -0.42 21.27
N LYS A 176 4.69 -0.67 22.15
CA LYS A 176 4.79 -1.72 23.18
C LYS A 176 4.94 -3.11 22.59
N THR A 177 4.23 -3.42 21.49
CA THR A 177 4.38 -4.74 20.84
C THR A 177 5.76 -4.90 20.20
N LEU A 178 6.36 -3.83 19.67
CA LEU A 178 7.73 -3.84 19.16
C LEU A 178 8.73 -4.16 20.26
N GLU A 179 8.67 -3.44 21.38
CA GLU A 179 9.51 -3.66 22.56
C GLU A 179 9.40 -5.11 23.07
N ALA A 180 8.16 -5.62 23.23
CA ALA A 180 7.92 -7.00 23.65
C ALA A 180 8.48 -8.06 22.67
N SER A 181 8.70 -7.69 21.41
CA SER A 181 9.33 -8.56 20.40
C SER A 181 10.86 -8.43 20.35
N GLY A 182 11.47 -7.68 21.27
CA GLY A 182 12.90 -7.36 21.27
C GLY A 182 13.31 -6.44 20.12
N THR A 183 12.36 -5.71 19.53
CA THR A 183 12.63 -4.71 18.50
C THR A 183 12.40 -3.32 19.09
N GLU A 184 13.47 -2.58 19.38
CA GLU A 184 13.32 -1.19 19.82
C GLU A 184 13.57 -0.24 18.64
N PRO A 185 12.60 0.61 18.28
CA PRO A 185 12.85 1.66 17.30
C PRO A 185 13.82 2.68 17.90
N ALA A 186 15.00 2.83 17.31
CA ALA A 186 16.04 3.75 17.80
C ALA A 186 15.60 5.22 17.84
N THR A 187 14.62 5.60 17.03
CA THR A 187 14.10 6.97 16.93
C THR A 187 12.60 7.01 16.67
N LYS A 188 11.94 8.13 16.99
CA LYS A 188 10.55 8.41 16.59
C LYS A 188 10.35 8.19 15.08
N LYS A 189 11.30 8.66 14.26
CA LYS A 189 11.29 8.45 12.81
C LYS A 189 11.27 6.97 12.42
N SER A 190 12.11 6.14 13.03
CA SER A 190 12.12 4.69 12.77
C SER A 190 10.83 3.99 13.21
N LEU A 191 10.18 4.45 14.29
CA LEU A 191 8.88 3.96 14.72
C LEU A 191 7.80 4.26 13.67
N LEU A 192 7.74 5.50 13.17
CA LEU A 192 6.78 5.90 12.14
C LEU A 192 6.97 5.11 10.84
N HIS A 193 8.21 4.93 10.40
CA HIS A 193 8.52 4.07 9.27
C HIS A 193 8.09 2.61 9.51
N SER A 194 8.30 2.08 10.71
CA SER A 194 7.91 0.71 11.03
C SER A 194 6.38 0.53 10.94
N ILE A 195 5.61 1.49 11.45
CA ILE A 195 4.14 1.50 11.35
C ILE A 195 3.69 1.44 9.89
N VAL A 196 4.28 2.26 9.03
CA VAL A 196 3.90 2.34 7.61
C VAL A 196 4.35 1.11 6.84
N THR A 197 5.60 0.69 7.01
CA THR A 197 6.13 -0.54 6.43
C THR A 197 5.24 -1.73 6.80
N ASP A 198 4.91 -1.86 8.09
CA ASP A 198 4.10 -2.97 8.54
C ASP A 198 2.66 -2.87 8.02
N LYS A 199 2.00 -1.71 8.07
CA LYS A 199 0.60 -1.63 7.61
C LYS A 199 0.47 -1.88 6.11
N VAL A 200 1.28 -1.20 5.31
CA VAL A 200 1.11 -1.14 3.85
C VAL A 200 1.69 -2.37 3.14
N TRP A 201 2.75 -2.98 3.70
CA TRP A 201 3.40 -4.16 3.11
C TRP A 201 3.32 -5.38 4.01
N THR A 202 3.93 -5.37 5.21
CA THR A 202 4.09 -6.60 6.01
C THR A 202 2.75 -7.26 6.32
N CYS A 203 1.80 -6.51 6.87
CA CYS A 203 0.49 -7.01 7.27
C CYS A 203 -0.39 -7.31 6.07
N TYR A 204 -0.30 -6.48 5.02
CA TYR A 204 -0.99 -6.73 3.76
C TYR A 204 -0.54 -8.07 3.13
N ILE A 205 0.76 -8.29 2.97
CA ILE A 205 1.32 -9.52 2.42
C ILE A 205 0.97 -10.72 3.30
N ARG A 206 0.97 -10.57 4.62
CA ARG A 206 0.52 -11.62 5.54
C ARG A 206 -0.95 -11.98 5.31
N SER A 207 -1.83 -10.99 5.12
CA SER A 207 -3.24 -11.23 4.83
C SER A 207 -3.41 -11.89 3.46
N LEU A 208 -2.78 -11.33 2.42
CA LEU A 208 -2.81 -11.85 1.06
C LEU A 208 -2.33 -13.31 0.99
N ALA A 209 -1.18 -13.61 1.60
CA ALA A 209 -0.65 -14.98 1.66
C ALA A 209 -1.56 -15.92 2.47
N THR A 210 -2.22 -15.42 3.51
CA THR A 210 -3.21 -16.19 4.28
C THR A 210 -4.40 -16.56 3.40
N ASP A 211 -4.98 -15.62 2.66
CA ASP A 211 -6.12 -15.85 1.79
C ASP A 211 -5.77 -16.80 0.62
N MET A 212 -4.60 -16.60 0.02
CA MET A 212 -4.09 -17.49 -1.05
C MET A 212 -3.85 -18.92 -0.53
N ALA A 213 -3.21 -19.08 0.64
CA ALA A 213 -2.95 -20.40 1.21
C ALA A 213 -4.24 -21.09 1.70
N ALA A 214 -5.16 -20.35 2.34
CA ALA A 214 -6.44 -20.86 2.82
C ALA A 214 -7.34 -21.36 1.67
N THR A 215 -7.18 -20.81 0.47
CA THR A 215 -7.92 -21.22 -0.74
C THR A 215 -7.18 -22.29 -1.56
N GLY A 216 -6.12 -22.89 -1.01
CA GLY A 216 -5.38 -24.01 -1.58
C GLY A 216 -4.22 -23.61 -2.50
N GLY A 217 -3.73 -22.38 -2.40
CA GLY A 217 -2.55 -21.92 -3.14
C GLY A 217 -1.24 -22.52 -2.61
N ASP A 218 -0.25 -22.59 -3.49
CA ASP A 218 1.15 -22.82 -3.12
C ASP A 218 1.86 -21.47 -3.05
N VAL A 219 2.15 -21.01 -1.84
CA VAL A 219 2.57 -19.63 -1.58
C VAL A 219 3.78 -19.66 -0.68
N HIS A 220 4.75 -18.80 -0.96
CA HIS A 220 5.95 -18.62 -0.16
C HIS A 220 6.14 -17.13 0.11
N VAL A 221 6.58 -16.78 1.32
CA VAL A 221 6.81 -15.39 1.70
C VAL A 221 8.27 -15.19 2.10
N GLY A 222 8.90 -14.21 1.46
CA GLY A 222 10.28 -13.84 1.67
C GLY A 222 10.43 -12.42 2.21
N MET A 223 11.50 -12.19 2.96
CA MET A 223 11.93 -10.88 3.42
C MET A 223 13.37 -10.65 3.00
N PHE A 224 13.61 -9.66 2.15
CA PHE A 224 14.95 -9.17 1.87
C PHE A 224 15.46 -8.40 3.09
N ALA A 225 16.59 -8.86 3.65
CA ALA A 225 17.13 -8.37 4.91
C ALA A 225 18.60 -7.96 4.81
N HIS A 226 19.07 -7.65 3.60
CA HIS A 226 20.41 -7.16 3.35
C HIS A 226 20.41 -5.65 3.10
N ALA A 227 21.06 -4.89 3.98
CA ALA A 227 21.32 -3.47 3.74
C ALA A 227 22.45 -3.30 2.72
N THR A 228 22.09 -2.81 1.53
CA THR A 228 23.02 -2.63 0.40
C THR A 228 24.01 -1.50 0.65
N LYS A 229 25.27 -1.70 0.30
CA LYS A 229 26.30 -0.66 0.16
C LYS A 229 26.31 -0.11 -1.26
N TYR A 230 25.93 -0.93 -2.24
CA TYR A 230 25.84 -0.51 -3.62
C TYR A 230 24.60 0.36 -3.84
N ASP A 231 24.84 1.62 -4.18
CA ASP A 231 23.85 2.57 -4.64
C ASP A 231 24.18 2.98 -6.09
N PRO A 232 23.49 2.40 -7.10
CA PRO A 232 23.73 2.73 -8.50
C PRO A 232 23.32 4.16 -8.88
N ILE A 233 22.56 4.86 -8.03
CA ILE A 233 22.04 6.22 -8.29
C ILE A 233 22.93 7.29 -7.62
N GLY A 234 23.87 6.89 -6.76
CA GLY A 234 25.02 7.69 -6.33
C GLY A 234 24.78 8.64 -5.15
N GLY A 235 24.30 8.15 -4.01
CA GLY A 235 24.24 8.88 -2.73
C GLY A 235 23.16 9.97 -2.67
N LYS A 236 22.21 9.91 -3.61
CA LYS A 236 20.97 10.73 -3.56
C LYS A 236 19.82 9.97 -2.92
N ILE A 237 19.99 8.67 -2.68
CA ILE A 237 18.97 7.84 -2.04
C ILE A 237 18.94 8.18 -0.55
N ASN A 238 17.74 8.10 0.01
CA ASN A 238 17.45 8.44 1.39
C ASN A 238 18.57 8.01 2.37
N LYS A 239 19.08 8.95 3.19
CA LYS A 239 20.18 8.73 4.16
C LYS A 239 19.91 7.54 5.07
N GLU A 240 18.64 7.26 5.37
CA GLU A 240 18.24 6.07 6.12
C GLU A 240 18.73 4.77 5.48
N CYS A 241 18.70 4.68 4.15
CA CYS A 241 19.18 3.52 3.39
C CYS A 241 20.71 3.41 3.45
N GLU A 242 21.41 4.55 3.42
CA GLU A 242 22.88 4.59 3.56
C GLU A 242 23.35 4.12 4.94
N HIS A 243 22.53 4.34 5.98
CA HIS A 243 22.83 3.96 7.36
C HIS A 243 22.35 2.56 7.74
N GLY A 244 22.21 1.66 6.77
CA GLY A 244 21.97 0.25 7.01
C GLY A 244 20.50 -0.18 7.04
N ALA A 245 19.57 0.66 6.60
CA ALA A 245 18.19 0.23 6.36
C ALA A 245 18.07 -0.59 5.06
N VAL A 246 17.09 -1.50 5.02
CA VAL A 246 16.78 -2.31 3.84
C VAL A 246 15.57 -1.71 3.13
N CYS A 247 15.83 -0.70 2.31
CA CYS A 247 14.79 0.13 1.70
C CYS A 247 14.05 -0.55 0.54
N MET A 248 12.85 -0.04 0.23
CA MET A 248 12.05 -0.52 -0.89
C MET A 248 12.81 -0.49 -2.22
N GLY A 249 12.68 -1.55 -3.00
CA GLY A 249 13.30 -1.70 -4.31
C GLY A 249 14.79 -2.05 -4.27
N SER A 250 15.44 -2.00 -3.09
CA SER A 250 16.85 -2.37 -2.96
C SER A 250 17.09 -3.83 -3.32
N GLU A 251 16.12 -4.71 -3.10
CA GLU A 251 16.17 -6.13 -3.44
C GLU A 251 16.23 -6.38 -4.95
N LEU A 252 15.71 -5.47 -5.78
CA LEU A 252 15.68 -5.65 -7.23
C LEU A 252 17.08 -5.72 -7.82
N ALA A 253 18.05 -4.98 -7.27
CA ALA A 253 19.45 -5.06 -7.70
C ALA A 253 20.06 -6.46 -7.48
N PHE A 254 19.48 -7.26 -6.56
CA PHE A 254 19.97 -8.59 -6.18
C PHE A 254 19.08 -9.71 -6.74
N ALA A 255 17.82 -9.44 -7.10
CA ALA A 255 16.88 -10.43 -7.60
C ALA A 255 17.20 -10.86 -9.05
N PHE A 256 17.85 -10.01 -9.83
CA PHE A 256 18.23 -10.31 -11.20
C PHE A 256 19.65 -10.89 -11.31
N PRO A 257 19.91 -11.81 -12.28
CA PRO A 257 21.25 -12.29 -12.55
C PRO A 257 22.22 -11.15 -12.87
N GLN A 258 23.40 -11.18 -12.26
CA GLN A 258 24.44 -10.17 -12.45
C GLN A 258 25.22 -10.47 -13.74
N GLY A 259 25.50 -9.43 -14.53
CA GLY A 259 26.15 -9.56 -15.84
C GLY A 259 27.50 -8.86 -15.91
N ARG A 260 28.29 -9.15 -16.96
CA ARG A 260 29.55 -8.42 -17.22
C ARG A 260 29.24 -6.93 -17.45
N GLY A 261 29.64 -6.08 -16.50
CA GLY A 261 29.46 -4.62 -16.57
C GLY A 261 28.03 -4.13 -16.30
N LYS A 262 27.12 -4.98 -15.82
CA LYS A 262 25.75 -4.59 -15.44
C LYS A 262 25.41 -5.16 -14.06
N GLY A 263 24.84 -4.31 -13.21
CA GLY A 263 24.50 -4.67 -11.83
C GLY A 263 25.57 -4.23 -10.84
N ILE A 264 25.84 -5.05 -9.83
CA ILE A 264 26.79 -4.77 -8.76
C ILE A 264 28.23 -4.84 -9.29
N PRO A 265 29.09 -3.81 -9.08
CA PRO A 265 30.44 -3.79 -9.59
C PRO A 265 31.31 -4.92 -9.02
N SER A 266 32.18 -5.49 -9.85
CA SER A 266 33.13 -6.54 -9.46
C SER A 266 34.39 -6.00 -8.76
N GLN A 267 34.38 -4.76 -8.27
CA GLN A 267 35.53 -4.16 -7.60
C GLN A 267 35.65 -4.69 -6.17
N PRO A 268 36.85 -4.67 -5.55
CA PRO A 268 37.09 -5.28 -4.24
C PRO A 268 36.11 -4.83 -3.13
N SER A 269 35.64 -3.58 -3.16
CA SER A 269 34.69 -3.05 -2.16
C SER A 269 33.28 -3.63 -2.25
N PHE A 270 32.90 -4.24 -3.39
CA PHE A 270 31.56 -4.78 -3.64
C PHE A 270 31.55 -6.29 -3.91
N ILE A 271 32.69 -6.99 -3.84
CA ILE A 271 32.76 -8.42 -4.14
C ILE A 271 31.79 -9.25 -3.28
N ALA A 272 31.69 -8.94 -1.99
CA ALA A 272 30.76 -9.62 -1.08
C ALA A 272 29.29 -9.35 -1.42
N GLU A 273 28.96 -8.20 -2.00
CA GLU A 273 27.60 -7.88 -2.45
C GLU A 273 27.28 -8.57 -3.76
N LEU A 274 28.25 -8.61 -4.69
CA LEU A 274 28.13 -9.35 -5.93
C LEU A 274 27.91 -10.84 -5.67
N GLU A 275 28.67 -11.44 -4.75
CA GLU A 275 28.47 -12.82 -4.33
C GLU A 275 27.09 -13.04 -3.71
N PHE A 276 26.62 -12.12 -2.87
CA PHE A 276 25.30 -12.20 -2.28
C PHE A 276 24.19 -12.07 -3.35
N ALA A 277 24.30 -11.15 -4.30
CA ALA A 277 23.38 -11.01 -5.43
C ALA A 277 23.33 -12.25 -6.30
N ASN A 278 24.48 -12.87 -6.58
CA ASN A 278 24.53 -14.13 -7.32
C ASN A 278 23.81 -15.26 -6.59
N ARG A 279 23.97 -15.37 -5.26
CA ARG A 279 23.22 -16.35 -4.45
C ARG A 279 21.73 -16.05 -4.44
N TYR A 280 21.34 -14.80 -4.20
CA TYR A 280 19.93 -14.42 -4.09
C TYR A 280 19.17 -14.56 -5.42
N SER A 281 19.74 -14.07 -6.53
CA SER A 281 19.15 -14.23 -7.87
C SER A 281 19.04 -15.69 -8.31
N ALA A 282 19.98 -16.56 -7.92
CA ALA A 282 19.91 -17.98 -8.21
C ALA A 282 18.65 -18.64 -7.61
N GLU A 283 18.14 -18.16 -6.47
CA GLU A 283 16.92 -18.68 -5.86
C GLU A 283 15.66 -18.30 -6.65
N PHE A 284 15.62 -17.11 -7.27
CA PHE A 284 14.55 -16.76 -8.20
C PHE A 284 14.61 -17.57 -9.49
N VAL A 285 15.81 -17.84 -10.02
CA VAL A 285 16.00 -18.71 -11.19
C VAL A 285 15.55 -20.14 -10.89
N LYS A 286 15.90 -20.68 -9.71
CA LYS A 286 15.41 -21.98 -9.24
C LYS A 286 13.89 -22.02 -9.17
N PHE A 287 13.27 -21.02 -8.55
CA PHE A 287 11.80 -20.95 -8.49
C PHE A 287 11.18 -20.87 -9.89
N ALA A 288 11.68 -19.98 -10.76
CA ALA A 288 11.17 -19.80 -12.12
C ALA A 288 11.30 -21.08 -12.97
N SER A 289 12.41 -21.82 -12.81
CA SER A 289 12.64 -23.11 -13.49
C SER A 289 11.85 -24.28 -12.89
N GLY A 290 11.17 -24.08 -11.76
CA GLY A 290 10.36 -25.10 -11.10
C GLY A 290 11.10 -25.98 -10.12
N SER A 291 12.33 -25.62 -9.77
CA SER A 291 13.01 -26.18 -8.61
C SER A 291 12.32 -25.67 -7.31
N PRO A 292 12.37 -26.45 -6.22
CA PRO A 292 11.86 -25.99 -4.93
C PRO A 292 12.49 -24.65 -4.52
N PRO A 293 11.69 -23.65 -4.12
CA PRO A 293 12.22 -22.37 -3.67
C PRO A 293 12.92 -22.52 -2.31
N VAL A 294 13.88 -21.63 -2.04
CA VAL A 294 14.50 -21.46 -0.72
C VAL A 294 13.51 -20.95 0.34
N TRP A 295 12.44 -20.28 -0.09
CA TRP A 295 11.43 -19.71 0.78
C TRP A 295 10.52 -20.83 1.30
N GLU A 296 10.39 -20.94 2.61
CA GLU A 296 9.49 -21.89 3.27
C GLU A 296 8.05 -21.70 2.78
N ARG A 297 7.33 -22.81 2.59
CA ARG A 297 5.93 -22.78 2.18
C ARG A 297 5.08 -22.11 3.26
N PHE A 298 4.28 -21.13 2.86
CA PHE A 298 3.42 -20.39 3.77
C PHE A 298 2.32 -21.29 4.32
N ASN A 299 2.24 -21.34 5.64
CA ASN A 299 1.25 -22.10 6.39
C ASN A 299 0.39 -21.13 7.20
N VAL A 300 -0.94 -21.24 7.14
CA VAL A 300 -1.86 -20.31 7.81
C VAL A 300 -1.72 -20.28 9.34
N ARG A 301 -1.18 -21.36 9.94
CA ARG A 301 -0.97 -21.49 11.40
C ARG A 301 0.36 -20.88 11.84
N THR A 302 1.46 -21.20 11.16
CA THR A 302 2.81 -20.73 11.57
C THR A 302 3.23 -19.42 10.89
N LYS A 303 2.57 -19.07 9.77
CA LYS A 303 2.81 -17.87 8.95
C LYS A 303 4.31 -17.59 8.77
N PRO A 304 5.08 -18.57 8.23
CA PRO A 304 6.52 -18.45 8.12
C PRO A 304 6.87 -17.37 7.10
N ILE A 305 7.90 -16.58 7.42
CA ILE A 305 8.55 -15.67 6.48
C ILE A 305 10.03 -16.04 6.44
N THR A 306 10.55 -16.30 5.24
CA THR A 306 11.97 -16.60 5.05
C THR A 306 12.74 -15.31 4.82
N PHE A 307 13.50 -14.90 5.82
CA PHE A 307 14.45 -13.80 5.73
C PHE A 307 15.64 -14.25 4.91
N TYR A 308 16.17 -13.35 4.09
CA TYR A 308 17.35 -13.61 3.28
C TYR A 308 18.35 -12.46 3.47
N ASP A 309 19.47 -12.76 4.11
CA ASP A 309 20.57 -11.82 4.34
C ASP A 309 21.92 -12.40 3.87
N LYS A 310 23.02 -11.71 4.17
CA LYS A 310 24.38 -12.14 3.77
C LYS A 310 24.74 -13.56 4.22
N LYS A 311 24.23 -14.01 5.37
CA LYS A 311 24.47 -15.34 5.96
C LYS A 311 23.59 -16.42 5.31
N GLY A 312 22.54 -16.03 4.59
CA GLY A 312 21.66 -16.92 3.85
C GLY A 312 20.20 -16.84 4.33
N PRO A 313 19.37 -17.80 3.89
CA PRO A 313 17.96 -17.87 4.27
C PRO A 313 17.78 -18.33 5.72
N PHE A 314 16.85 -17.73 6.46
CA PHE A 314 16.37 -18.23 7.76
C PHE A 314 14.88 -17.96 7.94
N VAL A 315 14.17 -18.84 8.64
CA VAL A 315 12.71 -18.76 8.79
C VAL A 315 12.34 -18.10 10.12
N VAL A 316 11.43 -17.12 10.06
CA VAL A 316 10.79 -16.53 11.24
C VAL A 316 9.29 -16.81 11.18
N ASN A 317 8.81 -17.58 12.15
CA ASN A 317 7.38 -17.84 12.29
C ASN A 317 6.68 -16.64 12.92
N ASN A 318 5.46 -16.34 12.45
CA ASN A 318 4.63 -15.27 13.01
C ASN A 318 5.30 -13.89 13.08
N TYR A 319 6.22 -13.58 12.16
CA TYR A 319 6.88 -12.28 12.11
C TYR A 319 5.84 -11.15 12.09
N ARG A 320 6.02 -10.17 12.99
CA ARG A 320 5.13 -9.01 13.16
C ARG A 320 3.66 -9.33 13.47
N LYS A 321 3.37 -10.51 14.02
CA LYS A 321 1.97 -10.90 14.33
C LYS A 321 1.26 -9.88 15.21
N GLU A 322 1.86 -9.52 16.35
CA GLU A 322 1.21 -8.61 17.30
C GLU A 322 1.11 -7.17 16.77
N GLN A 323 2.12 -6.72 16.02
CA GLN A 323 2.08 -5.45 15.30
C GLN A 323 0.92 -5.39 14.31
N CYS A 324 0.75 -6.43 13.50
CA CYS A 324 -0.37 -6.50 12.56
C CYS A 324 -1.71 -6.58 13.27
N ASN A 325 -1.81 -7.28 14.40
CA ASN A 325 -3.04 -7.28 15.21
C ASN A 325 -3.40 -5.87 15.68
N VAL A 326 -2.43 -5.05 16.10
CA VAL A 326 -2.69 -3.65 16.46
C VAL A 326 -3.18 -2.88 15.23
N LEU A 327 -2.40 -2.92 14.15
CA LEU A 327 -2.67 -2.12 12.96
C LEU A 327 -4.01 -2.48 12.32
N ASP A 328 -4.30 -3.76 12.11
CA ASP A 328 -5.54 -4.22 11.47
C ASP A 328 -6.82 -3.91 12.26
N ASN A 329 -6.72 -3.77 13.59
CA ASN A 329 -7.84 -3.44 14.47
C ASN A 329 -7.95 -1.94 14.79
N SER A 330 -7.01 -1.12 14.29
CA SER A 330 -6.92 0.31 14.62
C SER A 330 -7.17 1.24 13.44
N MET A 331 -7.33 0.70 12.23
CA MET A 331 -7.58 1.50 11.03
C MET A 331 -9.00 2.04 11.01
N GLY A 332 -9.13 3.32 10.66
CA GLY A 332 -10.42 3.98 10.56
C GLY A 332 -11.17 3.70 9.27
N GLU A 333 -12.32 4.36 9.10
CA GLU A 333 -13.24 4.11 7.99
C GLU A 333 -12.64 4.39 6.59
N VAL A 334 -11.54 5.13 6.52
CA VAL A 334 -10.90 5.64 5.29
C VAL A 334 -10.36 4.54 4.38
N LEU A 335 -9.92 3.39 4.92
CA LEU A 335 -9.45 2.29 4.09
C LEU A 335 -10.62 1.45 3.55
N PRO A 336 -10.52 0.92 2.31
CA PRO A 336 -11.46 -0.09 1.81
C PRO A 336 -11.67 -1.20 2.82
N ASP A 337 -12.90 -1.71 2.91
CA ASP A 337 -13.25 -2.80 3.83
C ASP A 337 -12.38 -4.05 3.67
N VAL A 338 -11.82 -4.28 2.48
CA VAL A 338 -10.87 -5.38 2.23
C VAL A 338 -9.58 -5.25 3.04
N HIS A 339 -9.18 -4.03 3.41
CA HIS A 339 -8.01 -3.75 4.25
C HIS A 339 -8.34 -3.65 5.74
N LYS A 340 -9.63 -3.81 6.10
CA LYS A 340 -10.13 -3.87 7.47
C LYS A 340 -10.40 -5.32 7.83
N ASN A 341 -9.75 -5.81 8.88
CA ASN A 341 -10.01 -7.17 9.36
C ASN A 341 -11.27 -7.18 10.24
N LYS A 342 -12.46 -7.08 9.62
CA LYS A 342 -13.76 -7.02 10.34
C LYS A 342 -14.09 -8.28 11.17
N MET A 343 -13.22 -9.28 11.21
CA MET A 343 -13.42 -10.52 11.98
C MET A 343 -13.44 -10.28 13.51
N PHE A 344 -13.01 -9.10 14.00
CA PHE A 344 -12.98 -8.76 15.44
C PHE A 344 -13.83 -7.57 15.87
N THR A 345 -14.64 -6.98 14.99
CA THR A 345 -15.70 -6.10 15.47
C THR A 345 -16.78 -6.98 16.08
N SER A 346 -16.66 -7.24 17.39
CA SER A 346 -17.83 -7.56 18.22
C SER A 346 -18.97 -6.65 17.74
N PRO A 347 -20.18 -7.17 17.45
CA PRO A 347 -21.28 -6.32 17.04
C PRO A 347 -21.33 -5.17 18.03
N ARG A 348 -21.10 -3.94 17.55
CA ARG A 348 -21.27 -2.75 18.38
C ARG A 348 -22.67 -2.93 18.97
N ALA A 349 -22.76 -3.09 20.29
CA ALA A 349 -24.03 -3.07 20.97
C ALA A 349 -24.75 -1.83 20.43
N PRO A 350 -26.01 -1.97 19.94
CA PRO A 350 -26.71 -0.83 19.39
C PRO A 350 -26.61 0.29 20.41
N LEU A 351 -26.08 1.45 19.97
CA LEU A 351 -26.09 2.67 20.75
C LEU A 351 -27.51 2.79 21.28
N ARG A 352 -27.70 2.52 22.58
CA ARG A 352 -28.97 2.77 23.26
C ARG A 352 -29.23 4.23 23.00
N ALA A 353 -30.27 4.50 22.22
CA ALA A 353 -30.84 5.83 22.12
C ALA A 353 -31.13 6.25 23.56
N THR A 354 -30.32 7.17 24.07
CA THR A 354 -30.68 7.93 25.27
C THR A 354 -31.90 8.74 24.86
N THR A 355 -33.07 8.22 25.19
CA THR A 355 -34.32 8.99 25.24
C THR A 355 -34.11 10.08 26.28
N THR A 356 -33.62 11.23 25.85
CA THR A 356 -33.85 12.49 26.56
C THR A 356 -35.33 12.82 26.42
N ASP A 357 -36.08 12.49 27.46
CA ASP A 357 -37.42 13.02 27.70
C ASP A 357 -37.37 14.55 27.69
N GLN A 358 -37.79 15.16 26.59
CA GLN A 358 -38.23 16.55 26.59
C GLN A 358 -39.71 16.60 27.02
N PRO A 359 -40.07 17.39 28.05
CA PRO A 359 -41.47 17.58 28.40
C PRO A 359 -42.19 18.36 27.29
N GLN A 360 -43.21 17.76 26.68
CA GLN A 360 -44.13 18.48 25.81
C GLN A 360 -44.96 19.48 26.63
N MET A 361 -44.72 20.78 26.47
CA MET A 361 -45.67 21.81 26.88
C MET A 361 -46.84 21.84 25.88
N SER A 362 -48.04 21.47 26.34
CA SER A 362 -49.26 21.57 25.56
C SER A 362 -49.72 23.04 25.41
N LEU A 363 -49.70 23.57 24.19
CA LEU A 363 -50.38 24.81 23.83
C LEU A 363 -51.89 24.54 23.67
N LYS A 364 -52.68 24.82 24.72
CA LYS A 364 -54.14 24.87 24.63
C LYS A 364 -54.58 26.10 23.84
N LYS A 365 -55.11 25.90 22.62
CA LYS A 365 -55.86 26.91 21.86
C LYS A 365 -57.19 27.22 22.57
N LYS A 366 -57.32 28.42 23.15
CA LYS A 366 -58.62 28.99 23.55
C LYS A 366 -59.38 29.45 22.29
N LYS A 367 -60.53 28.83 22.02
CA LYS A 367 -61.57 29.38 21.14
C LYS A 367 -62.45 30.31 21.98
N THR A 368 -62.47 31.60 21.67
CA THR A 368 -63.45 32.54 22.21
C THR A 368 -64.52 32.78 21.15
N ALA A 369 -65.76 32.41 21.47
CA ALA A 369 -66.94 32.69 20.67
C ALA A 369 -67.42 34.12 20.95
N VAL A 370 -67.59 34.92 19.91
CA VAL A 370 -68.30 36.20 19.95
C VAL A 370 -69.78 35.91 19.65
N LYS A 371 -70.65 36.14 20.63
CA LYS A 371 -72.11 36.20 20.44
C LYS A 371 -72.54 37.67 20.47
N LYS A 372 -73.30 38.08 19.45
CA LYS A 372 -74.12 39.29 19.41
C LYS A 372 -75.21 39.21 20.49
N HIS A 373 -75.28 40.17 21.39
CA HIS A 373 -76.34 41.18 21.47
C HIS A 373 -75.99 42.24 22.49
#